data_AF-A0A443Z1Q9-F1
#
_entry.id   AF-A0A443Z1Q9-F1
#
_cell.length_a   1.000
_cell.length_b   1.000
_cell.length_c   1.000
_cell.angle_alpha   90.00
_cell.angle_beta   90.00
_cell.angle_gamma   90.00
#
_symmetry.space_group_name_H-M   'P 1'
#
loop_
_entity.id
_entity.type
_entity.pdbx_description
1 polymer ?
#
loop_
_entity_poly.entity_id
_entity_poly.type
_entity_poly.pdbx_seq_one_letter_code
_entity_poly.pdbx_strand_id
1 'polypeptide(L)'
;MRKKYLIIFGLMVSLLLSYSSSKSKKTIKKNNDLGSIQRRNLTVIPKQKVNTADFVPKGFVLFSTIKGDLNKDGLIDEVLIVKGTDKSKVIVNRFEERADRNRRGIIILLNKKGRYELALKNLNCFSSENEDGGVYFPPDLSVQIEKGNLYIQYSHGRYGYWRYTFRFRNADFELIGYDSSDNFGPRIDRETSINFLTRKKLVKENTNQNDDGGDEVFKEKWSKLPAKPLVKLSQIKDFDDLISDE
;
A
#
# COMPACT_ATOMS: atom_id res chain seq x y z
N MET A 1 -27.80 15.54 -31.34
CA MET A 1 -27.44 14.35 -32.13
C MET A 1 -26.68 13.38 -31.24
N ARG A 2 -27.30 12.26 -30.85
CA ARG A 2 -26.70 11.24 -29.96
C ARG A 2 -26.00 10.17 -30.82
N LYS A 3 -24.67 10.05 -30.72
CA LYS A 3 -23.94 8.91 -31.29
C LYS A 3 -23.82 7.82 -30.23
N LYS A 4 -24.54 6.72 -30.44
CA LYS A 4 -24.41 5.47 -29.68
C LYS A 4 -23.21 4.71 -30.23
N TYR A 5 -22.22 4.40 -29.40
CA TYR A 5 -21.16 3.46 -29.74
C TYR A 5 -21.56 2.06 -29.26
N LEU A 6 -21.59 1.14 -30.22
CA LEU A 6 -21.95 -0.26 -30.07
C LEU A 6 -20.70 -1.04 -29.62
N ILE A 7 -20.75 -1.62 -28.42
CA ILE A 7 -19.72 -2.52 -27.90
C ILE A 7 -19.98 -3.91 -28.49
N ILE A 8 -19.06 -4.41 -29.32
CA ILE A 8 -19.04 -5.79 -29.80
C ILE A 8 -18.15 -6.59 -28.84
N PHE A 9 -18.77 -7.41 -27.98
CA PHE A 9 -18.06 -8.44 -27.21
C PHE A 9 -18.07 -9.73 -28.03
N GLY A 10 -16.89 -10.13 -28.53
CA GLY A 10 -16.71 -11.39 -29.23
C GLY A 10 -16.79 -12.57 -28.27
N LEU A 11 -17.76 -13.45 -28.52
CA LEU A 11 -17.88 -14.79 -27.93
C LEU A 11 -16.76 -15.68 -28.51
N MET A 12 -15.88 -16.22 -27.67
CA MET A 12 -15.02 -17.34 -28.03
C MET A 12 -15.35 -18.53 -27.13
N VAL A 13 -16.05 -19.50 -27.73
CA VAL A 13 -16.44 -20.79 -27.18
C VAL A 13 -15.66 -21.89 -27.89
N SER A 14 -15.41 -22.98 -27.17
CA SER A 14 -14.93 -24.32 -27.58
C SER A 14 -13.40 -24.50 -27.67
N LEU A 15 -12.78 -25.62 -27.27
CA LEU A 15 -13.26 -26.99 -27.04
C LEU A 15 -12.67 -27.62 -25.75
N LEU A 16 -13.52 -28.32 -25.02
CA LEU A 16 -13.15 -29.41 -24.10
C LEU A 16 -12.91 -30.68 -24.94
N LEU A 17 -11.73 -31.28 -24.82
CA LEU A 17 -11.50 -32.67 -25.22
C LEU A 17 -11.54 -33.56 -23.98
N SER A 18 -12.65 -34.27 -23.87
CA SER A 18 -12.87 -35.40 -22.97
C SER A 18 -11.90 -36.55 -23.30
N TYR A 19 -11.04 -36.91 -22.35
CA TYR A 19 -10.28 -38.15 -22.41
C TYR A 19 -11.13 -39.30 -21.88
N SER A 20 -11.36 -40.29 -22.75
CA SER A 20 -12.18 -41.48 -22.50
C SER A 20 -11.51 -42.43 -21.50
N SER A 21 -12.32 -42.90 -20.54
CA SER A 21 -11.97 -43.94 -19.57
C SER A 21 -11.98 -45.32 -20.23
N SER A 22 -10.81 -45.97 -20.31
CA SER A 22 -10.69 -47.41 -20.58
C SER A 22 -10.78 -48.21 -19.27
N LYS A 23 -11.86 -48.98 -19.13
CA LYS A 23 -12.02 -50.01 -18.09
C LYS A 23 -11.16 -51.22 -18.42
N SER A 24 -10.25 -51.60 -17.54
CA SER A 24 -9.70 -52.96 -17.45
C SER A 24 -9.98 -53.51 -16.06
N LYS A 25 -10.88 -54.50 -16.00
CA LYS A 25 -11.10 -55.33 -14.81
C LYS A 25 -10.00 -56.38 -14.77
N LYS A 26 -9.09 -56.29 -13.79
CA LYS A 26 -8.25 -57.41 -13.36
C LYS A 26 -8.61 -57.78 -11.93
N THR A 27 -9.25 -58.94 -11.80
CA THR A 27 -9.50 -59.65 -10.55
C THR A 27 -8.17 -60.15 -9.99
N ILE A 28 -7.78 -59.71 -8.78
CA ILE A 28 -6.64 -60.27 -8.06
C ILE A 28 -7.11 -60.73 -6.68
N LYS A 29 -6.78 -61.99 -6.38
CA LYS A 29 -7.09 -62.74 -5.17
C LYS A 29 -6.58 -62.03 -3.91
N LYS A 30 -7.40 -62.03 -2.86
CA LYS A 30 -7.01 -61.69 -1.49
C LYS A 30 -6.02 -62.75 -0.99
N ASN A 31 -4.76 -62.35 -0.77
CA ASN A 31 -3.86 -63.01 0.17
C ASN A 31 -3.78 -62.12 1.41
N ASN A 32 -4.26 -62.65 2.54
CA ASN A 32 -4.03 -62.08 3.85
C ASN A 32 -2.64 -62.55 4.31
N ASP A 33 -1.64 -61.67 4.39
CA ASP A 33 -0.77 -61.65 5.57
C ASP A 33 0.13 -60.41 5.65
N LEU A 34 0.41 -60.04 6.90
CA LEU A 34 1.53 -59.24 7.43
C LEU A 34 1.59 -57.71 7.18
N GLY A 35 1.47 -56.99 8.30
CA GLY A 35 2.06 -55.67 8.50
C GLY A 35 1.19 -54.75 9.34
N SER A 36 1.34 -54.78 10.66
CA SER A 36 0.78 -53.79 11.58
C SER A 36 1.38 -52.40 11.26
N ILE A 37 0.66 -51.63 10.43
CA ILE A 37 0.97 -50.21 10.21
C ILE A 37 0.60 -49.48 11.50
N GLN A 38 1.60 -49.28 12.36
CA GLN A 38 1.53 -48.36 13.49
C GLN A 38 1.34 -46.96 12.92
N ARG A 39 0.09 -46.48 12.94
CA ARG A 39 -0.26 -45.10 12.59
C ARG A 39 0.55 -44.18 13.50
N ARG A 40 1.60 -43.55 12.97
CA ARG A 40 2.24 -42.42 13.64
C ARG A 40 1.17 -41.35 13.79
N ASN A 41 0.71 -41.14 15.02
CA ASN A 41 -0.04 -39.95 15.37
C ASN A 41 0.88 -38.75 15.09
N LEU A 42 0.69 -38.11 13.93
CA LEU A 42 1.24 -36.81 13.67
C LEU A 42 0.60 -35.87 14.68
N THR A 43 1.37 -35.48 15.70
CA THR A 43 0.98 -34.43 16.62
C THR A 43 0.77 -33.17 15.77
N VAL A 44 -0.48 -32.84 15.47
CA VAL A 44 -0.85 -31.56 14.90
C VAL A 44 -0.59 -30.54 15.99
N ILE A 45 0.61 -29.97 16.01
CA ILE A 45 0.92 -28.81 16.84
C ILE A 45 -0.12 -27.75 16.41
N PRO A 46 -1.00 -27.29 17.32
CA PRO A 46 -1.96 -26.27 16.96
C PRO A 46 -1.16 -25.07 16.47
N LYS A 47 -1.37 -24.71 15.20
CA LYS A 47 -0.74 -23.56 14.58
C LYS A 47 -1.31 -22.34 15.29
N GLN A 48 -0.62 -21.90 16.34
CA GLN A 48 -1.03 -20.77 17.16
C GLN A 48 -1.17 -19.57 16.20
N LYS A 49 -2.41 -19.13 16.02
CA LYS A 49 -2.75 -18.03 15.12
C LYS A 49 -2.12 -16.78 15.74
N VAL A 50 -0.96 -16.39 15.22
CA VAL A 50 -0.23 -15.19 15.70
C VAL A 50 -1.17 -14.00 15.53
N ASN A 51 -1.46 -13.30 16.63
CA ASN A 51 -2.21 -12.06 16.59
C ASN A 51 -1.25 -10.95 16.18
N THR A 52 -1.44 -10.34 15.02
CA THR A 52 -0.55 -9.28 14.53
C THR A 52 -0.56 -8.04 15.45
N ALA A 53 -1.59 -7.86 16.27
CA ALA A 53 -1.61 -6.85 17.32
C ALA A 53 -0.49 -7.00 18.36
N ASP A 54 0.09 -8.21 18.53
CA ASP A 54 1.19 -8.46 19.46
C ASP A 54 2.50 -7.74 19.04
N PHE A 55 2.58 -7.29 17.79
CA PHE A 55 3.70 -6.49 17.28
C PHE A 55 3.58 -5.00 17.62
N VAL A 56 2.45 -4.54 18.16
CA VAL A 56 2.26 -3.15 18.57
C VAL A 56 3.03 -2.91 19.88
N PRO A 57 4.04 -2.03 19.90
CA PRO A 57 4.86 -1.81 21.09
C PRO A 57 4.10 -1.05 22.17
N LYS A 58 4.54 -1.21 23.43
CA LYS A 58 4.04 -0.42 24.55
C LYS A 58 4.18 1.08 24.25
N GLY A 59 3.16 1.85 24.62
CA GLY A 59 3.08 3.29 24.32
C GLY A 59 2.43 3.60 22.97
N PHE A 60 2.01 2.58 22.22
CA PHE A 60 1.27 2.71 20.99
C PHE A 60 -0.04 1.93 21.04
N VAL A 61 -1.01 2.35 20.23
CA VAL A 61 -2.25 1.63 19.94
C VAL A 61 -2.35 1.36 18.45
N LEU A 62 -3.04 0.27 18.09
CA LEU A 62 -3.37 -0.01 16.69
C LEU A 62 -4.37 1.04 16.19
N PHE A 63 -4.01 1.72 15.11
CA PHE A 63 -4.85 2.72 14.43
C PHE A 63 -5.60 2.11 13.25
N SER A 64 -4.92 1.35 12.40
CA SER A 64 -5.55 0.61 11.30
C SER A 64 -4.71 -0.58 10.84
N THR A 65 -5.34 -1.50 10.09
CA THR A 65 -4.69 -2.67 9.49
C THR A 65 -5.01 -2.73 8.02
N ILE A 66 -3.98 -2.87 7.19
CA ILE A 66 -4.07 -3.05 5.74
C ILE A 66 -3.49 -4.42 5.40
N LYS A 67 -4.13 -5.15 4.48
CA LYS A 67 -3.73 -6.50 4.10
C LYS A 67 -3.47 -6.57 2.60
N GLY A 68 -2.43 -7.29 2.21
CA GLY A 68 -2.09 -7.49 0.81
C GLY A 68 -0.77 -8.23 0.67
N ASP A 69 -0.51 -8.73 -0.53
CA ASP A 69 0.76 -9.40 -0.84
C ASP A 69 1.80 -8.35 -1.27
N LEU A 70 2.76 -8.05 -0.39
CA LEU A 70 3.78 -7.02 -0.61
C LEU A 70 5.03 -7.56 -1.32
N ASN A 71 5.32 -8.85 -1.16
CA ASN A 71 6.54 -9.48 -1.66
C ASN A 71 6.29 -10.40 -2.88
N LYS A 72 5.04 -10.55 -3.30
CA LYS A 72 4.55 -11.35 -4.42
C LYS A 72 4.76 -12.86 -4.26
N ASP A 73 4.74 -13.36 -3.02
CA ASP A 73 4.86 -14.79 -2.72
C ASP A 73 3.50 -15.52 -2.64
N GLY A 74 2.40 -14.80 -2.86
CA GLY A 74 1.03 -15.31 -2.82
C GLY A 74 0.46 -15.42 -1.41
N LEU A 75 1.20 -14.99 -0.38
CA LEU A 75 0.72 -14.93 1.00
C LEU A 75 0.29 -13.50 1.34
N ILE A 76 -0.74 -13.38 2.17
CA ILE A 76 -1.26 -12.08 2.60
C ILE A 76 -0.42 -11.58 3.79
N ASP A 77 0.29 -10.50 3.54
CA ASP A 77 1.04 -9.72 4.53
C ASP A 77 0.12 -8.72 5.25
N GLU A 78 0.59 -8.16 6.36
CA GLU A 78 -0.14 -7.14 7.12
C GLU A 78 0.71 -5.89 7.34
N VAL A 79 0.08 -4.74 7.15
CA VAL A 79 0.61 -3.41 7.48
C VAL A 79 -0.25 -2.85 8.59
N LEU A 80 0.37 -2.53 9.72
CA LEU A 80 -0.27 -1.91 10.87
C LEU A 80 0.10 -0.44 10.90
N ILE A 81 -0.90 0.43 10.92
CA ILE A 81 -0.71 1.82 11.33
C ILE A 81 -0.92 1.86 12.83
N VAL A 82 0.04 2.46 13.53
CA VAL A 82 0.00 2.60 14.99
C VAL A 82 0.03 4.08 15.36
N LYS A 83 -0.54 4.44 16.51
CA LYS A 83 -0.52 5.80 17.04
C LYS A 83 0.09 5.81 18.43
N GLY A 84 0.94 6.79 18.72
CA GLY A 84 1.47 7.01 20.06
C GLY A 84 0.37 7.32 21.08
N THR A 85 0.66 7.17 22.36
CA THR A 85 -0.30 7.39 23.46
C THR A 85 0.23 8.31 24.56
N ASP A 86 1.22 9.14 24.24
CA ASP A 86 1.78 10.09 25.18
C ASP A 86 0.75 11.16 25.54
N LYS A 87 0.35 11.20 26.82
CA LYS A 87 -0.64 12.15 27.33
C LYS A 87 -0.19 13.60 27.20
N SER A 88 1.12 13.87 27.16
CA SER A 88 1.66 15.21 26.95
C SER A 88 1.40 15.76 25.55
N LYS A 89 1.06 14.89 24.58
CA LYS A 89 0.70 15.26 23.21
C LYS A 89 -0.80 15.49 23.01
N VAL A 90 -1.60 15.32 24.07
CA VAL A 90 -3.00 15.72 24.06
C VAL A 90 -3.09 17.18 24.51
N ILE A 91 -3.38 18.06 23.56
CA ILE A 91 -3.40 19.51 23.77
C ILE A 91 -4.82 20.06 23.58
N VAL A 92 -5.04 21.30 24.01
CA VAL A 92 -6.20 22.10 23.57
C VAL A 92 -5.79 22.85 22.32
N ASN A 93 -6.52 22.67 21.22
CA ASN A 93 -6.23 23.33 19.95
C ASN A 93 -6.77 24.79 19.95
N ARG A 94 -6.56 25.51 18.85
CA ARG A 94 -7.05 26.90 18.70
C ARG A 94 -8.58 27.05 18.67
N PHE A 95 -9.32 25.94 18.57
CA PHE A 95 -10.78 25.89 18.61
C PHE A 95 -11.30 25.49 20.00
N GLU A 96 -10.43 25.48 21.01
CA GLU A 96 -10.74 25.06 22.39
C GLU A 96 -11.13 23.59 22.54
N GLU A 97 -10.76 22.74 21.57
CA GLU A 97 -11.05 21.31 21.58
C GLU A 97 -9.83 20.50 21.99
N ARG A 98 -10.07 19.35 22.63
CA ARG A 98 -9.01 18.39 22.95
C ARG A 98 -8.56 17.67 21.68
N ALA A 99 -7.30 17.85 21.28
CA ALA A 99 -6.71 17.21 20.12
C ALA A 99 -5.54 16.31 20.54
N ASP A 100 -5.57 15.05 20.11
CA ASP A 100 -4.47 14.13 20.29
C ASP A 100 -3.45 14.26 19.14
N ARG A 101 -2.31 14.92 19.41
CA ARG A 101 -1.19 15.15 18.49
C ARG A 101 -0.10 14.09 18.57
N ASN A 102 -0.41 12.91 19.13
CA ASN A 102 0.51 11.79 19.02
C ASN A 102 0.75 11.43 17.54
N ARG A 103 2.02 11.22 17.19
CA ARG A 103 2.42 10.79 15.86
C ARG A 103 1.94 9.38 15.57
N ARG A 104 1.82 9.08 14.29
CA ARG A 104 1.51 7.75 13.77
C ARG A 104 2.77 7.12 13.17
N GLY A 105 2.75 5.80 13.07
CA GLY A 105 3.82 5.01 12.49
C GLY A 105 3.29 3.80 11.74
N ILE A 106 4.21 3.07 11.14
CA ILE A 106 3.96 1.88 10.33
C ILE A 106 4.78 0.69 10.83
N ILE A 107 4.12 -0.47 10.89
CA ILE A 107 4.73 -1.76 11.14
C ILE A 107 4.32 -2.67 9.98
N ILE A 108 5.28 -3.35 9.36
CA ILE A 108 5.02 -4.26 8.24
C ILE A 108 5.44 -5.66 8.64
N LEU A 109 4.50 -6.60 8.48
CA LEU A 109 4.63 -8.00 8.86
C LEU A 109 4.47 -8.87 7.61
N LEU A 110 5.53 -9.58 7.25
CA LEU A 110 5.48 -10.54 6.14
C LEU A 110 4.99 -11.90 6.62
N ASN A 111 4.10 -12.51 5.86
CA ASN A 111 3.59 -13.83 6.17
C ASN A 111 4.57 -14.91 5.69
N LYS A 112 4.99 -15.77 6.61
CA LYS A 112 5.85 -16.94 6.35
C LYS A 112 5.08 -18.23 6.60
N LYS A 113 4.12 -18.51 5.72
CA LYS A 113 3.30 -19.72 5.72
C LYS A 113 2.59 -19.94 7.05
N GLY A 114 1.91 -18.90 7.53
CA GLY A 114 1.05 -18.91 8.72
C GLY A 114 1.74 -18.58 10.04
N ARG A 115 2.85 -17.85 9.96
CA ARG A 115 3.47 -17.05 11.02
C ARG A 115 3.85 -15.71 10.42
N TYR A 116 3.80 -14.65 11.20
CA TYR A 116 4.21 -13.31 10.76
C TYR A 116 5.63 -13.00 11.23
N GLU A 117 6.41 -12.37 10.36
CA GLU A 117 7.76 -11.88 10.67
C GLU A 117 7.82 -10.37 10.46
N LEU A 118 8.45 -9.67 11.41
CA LEU A 118 8.63 -8.23 11.32
C LEU A 118 9.60 -7.89 10.17
N ALA A 119 9.10 -7.19 9.16
CA ALA A 119 9.91 -6.72 8.04
C ALA A 119 10.31 -5.25 8.18
N LEU A 120 9.43 -4.42 8.75
CA LEU A 120 9.72 -3.00 8.95
C LEU A 120 8.99 -2.47 10.18
N LYS A 121 9.64 -1.56 10.91
CA LYS A 121 9.04 -0.80 12.00
C LYS A 121 9.55 0.64 11.96
N ASN A 122 8.65 1.60 11.75
CA ASN A 122 8.93 3.02 11.82
C ASN A 122 7.78 3.72 12.55
N LEU A 123 7.98 4.04 13.82
CA LEU A 123 6.87 4.31 14.75
C LEU A 123 6.39 5.76 14.77
N ASN A 124 7.14 6.70 14.18
CA ASN A 124 6.88 8.13 14.32
C ASN A 124 6.97 8.90 12.99
N CYS A 125 6.89 8.22 11.85
CA CYS A 125 7.09 8.84 10.54
C CYS A 125 5.89 9.63 10.02
N PHE A 126 4.70 9.40 10.56
CA PHE A 126 3.48 10.08 10.12
C PHE A 126 3.01 11.07 11.17
N SER A 127 2.43 12.17 10.71
CA SER A 127 1.78 13.16 11.57
C SER A 127 0.43 12.66 12.08
N SER A 128 -0.12 13.30 13.11
CA SER A 128 -1.43 12.92 13.66
C SER A 128 -2.55 13.14 12.63
N GLU A 129 -3.67 12.44 12.76
CA GLU A 129 -4.90 12.81 12.05
C GLU A 129 -5.54 14.11 12.60
N ASN A 130 -5.09 14.56 13.78
CA ASN A 130 -5.56 15.79 14.44
C ASN A 130 -4.59 16.97 14.30
N GLU A 131 -3.76 16.98 13.25
CA GLU A 131 -2.94 18.16 12.94
C GLU A 131 -3.81 19.39 12.64
N ASP A 132 -3.23 20.58 12.80
CA ASP A 132 -3.94 21.81 12.42
C ASP A 132 -3.68 22.10 10.95
N GLY A 133 -4.72 22.06 10.12
CA GLY A 133 -4.63 22.36 8.69
C GLY A 133 -4.64 23.86 8.35
N GLY A 134 -4.63 24.74 9.35
CA GLY A 134 -4.62 26.18 9.12
C GLY A 134 -5.97 26.67 8.58
N VAL A 135 -6.03 27.29 7.42
CA VAL A 135 -7.33 27.73 6.85
C VAL A 135 -8.19 26.53 6.39
N TYR A 136 -7.58 25.37 6.18
CA TYR A 136 -8.24 24.16 5.69
C TYR A 136 -8.03 22.97 6.64
N PHE A 137 -8.53 21.78 6.27
CA PHE A 137 -8.29 20.56 7.04
C PHE A 137 -6.89 19.98 6.73
N PRO A 138 -6.21 19.33 7.68
CA PRO A 138 -4.91 18.71 7.43
C PRO A 138 -5.03 17.57 6.39
N PRO A 139 -4.03 17.35 5.53
CA PRO A 139 -4.07 16.27 4.53
C PRO A 139 -4.41 14.90 5.13
N ASP A 140 -5.36 14.19 4.52
CA ASP A 140 -5.78 12.85 4.97
C ASP A 140 -4.80 11.79 4.48
N LEU A 141 -4.37 10.91 5.40
CA LEU A 141 -3.39 9.85 5.14
C LEU A 141 -4.10 8.55 4.77
N SER A 142 -3.83 8.05 3.57
CA SER A 142 -4.27 6.75 3.08
C SER A 142 -3.08 5.84 2.80
N VAL A 143 -3.16 4.59 3.26
CA VAL A 143 -2.16 3.55 3.00
C VAL A 143 -2.82 2.39 2.28
N GLN A 144 -2.24 1.99 1.15
CA GLN A 144 -2.83 0.97 0.27
C GLN A 144 -1.79 0.00 -0.25
N ILE A 145 -2.21 -1.22 -0.54
CA ILE A 145 -1.37 -2.24 -1.18
C ILE A 145 -2.00 -2.59 -2.52
N GLU A 146 -1.26 -2.38 -3.60
CA GLU A 146 -1.69 -2.77 -4.94
C GLU A 146 -0.52 -3.37 -5.72
N LYS A 147 -0.72 -4.56 -6.29
CA LYS A 147 0.24 -5.24 -7.18
C LYS A 147 1.67 -5.36 -6.59
N GLY A 148 1.76 -5.59 -5.28
CA GLY A 148 3.02 -5.70 -4.53
C GLY A 148 3.78 -4.38 -4.35
N ASN A 149 3.10 -3.25 -4.48
CA ASN A 149 3.63 -1.96 -4.03
C ASN A 149 2.79 -1.47 -2.84
N LEU A 150 3.47 -0.75 -1.93
CA LEU A 150 2.86 -0.02 -0.84
C LEU A 150 2.72 1.45 -1.23
N TYR A 151 1.50 1.96 -1.24
CA TYR A 151 1.20 3.36 -1.53
C TYR A 151 0.91 4.10 -0.23
N ILE A 152 1.56 5.24 -0.05
CA ILE A 152 1.32 6.18 1.05
C ILE A 152 0.88 7.48 0.39
N GLN A 153 -0.40 7.84 0.54
CA GLN A 153 -1.01 8.98 -0.11
C GLN A 153 -1.53 9.97 0.92
N TYR A 154 -1.32 11.25 0.66
CA TYR A 154 -1.92 12.36 1.35
C TYR A 154 -2.88 13.07 0.42
N SER A 155 -4.13 13.21 0.83
CA SER A 155 -5.18 13.88 0.06
C SER A 155 -5.63 15.15 0.78
N HIS A 156 -5.52 16.29 0.09
CA HIS A 156 -5.80 17.62 0.65
C HIS A 156 -7.01 18.28 -0.02
N GLY A 157 -8.03 17.46 -0.31
CA GLY A 157 -9.28 17.89 -0.93
C GLY A 157 -9.05 18.67 -2.22
N ARG A 158 -9.55 19.90 -2.25
CA ARG A 158 -9.47 20.80 -3.43
C ARG A 158 -8.07 21.31 -3.76
N TYR A 159 -7.08 21.04 -2.91
CA TYR A 159 -5.68 21.39 -3.13
C TYR A 159 -4.88 20.26 -3.76
N GLY A 160 -5.50 19.10 -3.95
CA GLY A 160 -4.92 17.96 -4.65
C GLY A 160 -4.34 16.91 -3.71
N TYR A 161 -3.24 16.28 -4.10
CA TYR A 161 -2.65 15.14 -3.38
C TYR A 161 -1.16 14.97 -3.66
N TRP A 162 -0.49 14.19 -2.82
CA TRP A 162 0.80 13.58 -3.15
C TRP A 162 0.86 12.15 -2.65
N ARG A 163 1.58 11.30 -3.37
CA ARG A 163 1.61 9.85 -3.17
C ARG A 163 3.00 9.30 -3.39
N TYR A 164 3.48 8.57 -2.41
CA TYR A 164 4.74 7.82 -2.47
C TYR A 164 4.44 6.35 -2.77
N THR A 165 5.22 5.77 -3.68
CA THR A 165 5.15 4.34 -4.03
C THR A 165 6.40 3.64 -3.53
N PHE A 166 6.23 2.70 -2.61
CA PHE A 166 7.30 1.87 -2.06
C PHE A 166 7.20 0.44 -2.58
N ARG A 167 8.35 -0.23 -2.68
CA ARG A 167 8.41 -1.66 -3.04
C ARG A 167 9.36 -2.40 -2.10
N PHE A 168 8.96 -3.59 -1.68
CA PHE A 168 9.82 -4.46 -0.89
C PHE A 168 11.01 -4.96 -1.74
N ARG A 169 12.22 -4.56 -1.36
CA ARG A 169 13.50 -4.84 -2.03
C ARG A 169 14.61 -4.79 -0.99
N ASN A 170 15.63 -5.64 -1.12
CA ASN A 170 16.83 -5.58 -0.26
C ASN A 170 16.51 -5.57 1.25
N ALA A 171 15.51 -6.38 1.65
CA ALA A 171 14.99 -6.47 3.01
C ALA A 171 14.38 -5.17 3.60
N ASP A 172 13.98 -4.21 2.76
CA ASP A 172 13.31 -2.97 3.16
C ASP A 172 12.27 -2.54 2.11
N PHE A 173 11.59 -1.43 2.33
CA PHE A 173 10.68 -0.79 1.40
C PHE A 173 11.35 0.45 0.80
N GLU A 174 11.82 0.32 -0.44
CA GLU A 174 12.51 1.38 -1.18
C GLU A 174 11.49 2.26 -1.92
N LEU A 175 11.66 3.58 -1.87
CA LEU A 175 10.85 4.56 -2.60
C LEU A 175 11.16 4.46 -4.10
N ILE A 176 10.19 4.02 -4.89
CA ILE A 176 10.34 3.80 -6.34
C ILE A 176 9.56 4.79 -7.21
N GLY A 177 8.57 5.49 -6.64
CA GLY A 177 7.85 6.52 -7.36
C GLY A 177 7.21 7.56 -6.45
N TYR A 178 6.91 8.71 -7.05
CA TYR A 178 6.19 9.82 -6.44
C TYR A 178 5.24 10.43 -7.47
N ASP A 179 3.99 10.65 -7.10
CA ASP A 179 3.01 11.37 -7.92
C ASP A 179 2.35 12.45 -7.08
N SER A 180 2.21 13.66 -7.61
CA SER A 180 1.43 14.73 -6.97
C SER A 180 0.61 15.53 -7.97
N SER A 181 -0.46 16.12 -7.45
CA SER A 181 -1.36 17.04 -8.13
C SER A 181 -1.55 18.24 -7.23
N ASP A 182 -1.17 19.42 -7.72
CA ASP A 182 -1.36 20.70 -7.06
C ASP A 182 -2.57 21.38 -7.72
N ASN A 183 -3.62 21.62 -6.94
CA ASN A 183 -4.91 22.05 -7.47
C ASN A 183 -5.36 23.40 -6.90
N PHE A 184 -6.16 24.13 -7.69
CA PHE A 184 -6.91 25.29 -7.25
C PHE A 184 -8.41 25.03 -7.44
N GLY A 185 -9.06 24.51 -6.40
CA GLY A 185 -10.46 24.13 -6.53
C GLY A 185 -10.60 22.86 -7.38
N PRO A 186 -11.46 22.86 -8.42
CA PRO A 186 -11.56 21.72 -9.34
C PRO A 186 -10.41 21.68 -10.36
N ARG A 187 -9.67 22.78 -10.53
CA ARG A 187 -8.65 22.92 -11.57
C ARG A 187 -7.33 22.33 -11.11
N ILE A 188 -6.70 21.52 -11.96
CA ILE A 188 -5.32 21.06 -11.74
C ILE A 188 -4.37 22.12 -12.29
N ASP A 189 -3.54 22.70 -11.43
CA ASP A 189 -2.54 23.71 -11.82
C ASP A 189 -1.22 23.05 -12.22
N ARG A 190 -0.87 21.95 -11.54
CA ARG A 190 0.39 21.26 -11.77
C ARG A 190 0.31 19.78 -11.39
N GLU A 191 0.90 18.91 -12.19
CA GLU A 191 1.15 17.51 -11.85
C GLU A 191 2.65 17.23 -11.85
N THR A 192 3.10 16.38 -10.94
CA THR A 192 4.46 15.82 -10.95
C THR A 192 4.39 14.31 -10.87
N SER A 193 5.15 13.62 -11.71
CA SER A 193 5.36 12.18 -11.62
C SER A 193 6.84 11.86 -11.71
N ILE A 194 7.33 11.05 -10.79
CA ILE A 194 8.73 10.65 -10.67
C ILE A 194 8.81 9.14 -10.61
N ASN A 195 9.68 8.58 -11.44
CA ASN A 195 10.08 7.19 -11.35
C ASN A 195 11.55 7.12 -10.91
N PHE A 196 11.79 6.85 -9.63
CA PHE A 196 13.15 6.84 -9.06
C PHE A 196 14.02 5.68 -9.59
N LEU A 197 13.41 4.61 -10.11
CA LEU A 197 14.16 3.51 -10.75
C LEU A 197 14.77 3.97 -12.08
N THR A 198 14.02 4.72 -12.89
CA THR A 198 14.47 5.23 -14.20
C THR A 198 15.07 6.63 -14.13
N ARG A 199 14.94 7.31 -12.98
CA ARG A 199 15.33 8.70 -12.74
C ARG A 199 14.62 9.70 -13.63
N LYS A 200 13.45 9.36 -14.16
CA LYS A 200 12.66 10.28 -14.99
C LYS A 200 11.67 11.03 -14.13
N LYS A 201 11.63 12.35 -14.30
CA LYS A 201 10.63 13.24 -13.73
C LYS A 201 9.87 13.92 -14.86
N LEU A 202 8.55 13.83 -14.80
CA LEU A 202 7.60 14.58 -15.62
C LEU A 202 6.95 15.64 -14.73
N VAL A 203 6.94 16.87 -15.22
CA VAL A 203 6.13 17.96 -14.68
C VAL A 203 5.16 18.39 -15.76
N LYS A 204 3.87 18.48 -15.42
CA LYS A 204 2.85 19.08 -16.27
C LYS A 204 2.37 20.36 -15.63
N GLU A 205 2.44 21.47 -16.34
CA GLU A 205 1.99 22.77 -15.87
C GLU A 205 0.81 23.23 -16.71
N ASN A 206 -0.29 23.61 -16.04
CA ASN A 206 -1.46 24.15 -16.70
C ASN A 206 -1.13 25.54 -17.27
N THR A 207 -1.42 25.74 -18.55
CA THR A 207 -1.09 26.97 -19.30
C THR A 207 -2.25 27.95 -19.41
N ASN A 208 -3.47 27.54 -19.05
CA ASN A 208 -4.68 28.37 -19.10
C ASN A 208 -5.33 28.56 -17.72
N GLN A 209 -4.51 28.72 -16.67
CA GLN A 209 -4.97 28.90 -15.28
C GLN A 209 -5.92 30.10 -15.08
N ASN A 210 -5.85 31.11 -15.96
CA ASN A 210 -6.68 32.32 -15.90
C ASN A 210 -7.88 32.29 -16.85
N ASP A 211 -8.12 31.18 -17.54
CA ASP A 211 -9.21 31.04 -18.49
C ASP A 211 -10.50 30.59 -17.77
N ASP A 212 -11.56 31.39 -17.86
CA ASP A 212 -12.81 31.14 -17.17
C ASP A 212 -13.61 30.05 -17.90
N GLY A 213 -13.51 28.81 -17.40
CA GLY A 213 -14.38 27.70 -17.82
C GLY A 213 -13.86 26.86 -18.99
N GLY A 214 -12.61 27.02 -19.40
CA GLY A 214 -11.93 26.12 -20.34
C GLY A 214 -11.39 24.85 -19.67
N ASP A 215 -11.29 23.75 -20.43
CA ASP A 215 -10.59 22.53 -19.99
C ASP A 215 -9.09 22.82 -19.75
N GLU A 216 -8.45 22.11 -18.82
CA GLU A 216 -7.02 22.30 -18.56
C GLU A 216 -6.13 21.92 -19.74
N VAL A 217 -5.22 22.82 -20.11
CA VAL A 217 -4.22 22.59 -21.17
C VAL A 217 -2.82 22.55 -20.55
N PHE A 218 -2.19 21.38 -20.61
CA PHE A 218 -0.88 21.17 -19.99
C PHE A 218 0.29 21.31 -20.95
N LYS A 219 1.36 21.94 -20.46
CA LYS A 219 2.70 21.85 -21.03
C LYS A 219 3.52 20.84 -20.23
N GLU A 220 4.13 19.89 -20.93
CA GLU A 220 4.99 18.88 -20.31
C GLU A 220 6.46 19.30 -20.29
N LYS A 221 7.14 18.98 -19.19
CA LYS A 221 8.59 19.11 -19.03
C LYS A 221 9.17 17.82 -18.46
N TRP A 222 10.03 17.18 -19.24
CA TRP A 222 10.79 16.00 -18.82
C TRP A 222 12.17 16.39 -18.31
N SER A 223 12.61 15.72 -17.25
CA SER A 223 13.95 15.90 -16.69
C SER A 223 14.48 14.59 -16.11
N LYS A 224 15.78 14.56 -15.82
CA LYS A 224 16.46 13.42 -15.21
C LYS A 224 16.99 13.79 -13.84
N LEU A 225 16.71 12.95 -12.85
CA LEU A 225 17.18 13.10 -11.48
C LEU A 225 18.62 12.59 -11.31
N PRO A 226 19.38 13.12 -10.33
CA PRO A 226 20.70 12.60 -9.99
C PRO A 226 20.65 11.14 -9.54
N ALA A 227 21.76 10.43 -9.77
CA ALA A 227 21.92 9.04 -9.36
C ALA A 227 22.29 8.97 -7.86
N LYS A 228 21.27 8.89 -7.00
CA LYS A 228 21.38 8.72 -5.55
C LYS A 228 20.75 7.39 -5.11
N PRO A 229 21.14 6.78 -3.98
CA PRO A 229 20.42 5.63 -3.43
C PRO A 229 18.92 5.90 -3.25
N LEU A 230 18.08 4.87 -3.37
CA LEU A 230 16.65 5.00 -3.09
C LEU A 230 16.42 5.18 -1.59
N VAL A 231 15.54 6.10 -1.22
CA VAL A 231 15.13 6.32 0.16
C VAL A 231 14.42 5.06 0.67
N LYS A 232 14.76 4.62 1.89
CA LYS A 232 14.11 3.49 2.56
C LYS A 232 13.06 3.99 3.54
N LEU A 233 11.90 3.35 3.56
CA LEU A 233 10.81 3.69 4.48
C LEU A 233 11.23 3.62 5.95
N SER A 234 12.14 2.71 6.29
CA SER A 234 12.71 2.60 7.64
C SER A 234 13.54 3.81 8.08
N GLN A 235 14.03 4.60 7.12
CA GLN A 235 14.92 5.74 7.34
C GLN A 235 14.20 7.10 7.30
N ILE A 236 12.94 7.13 6.84
CA ILE A 236 12.14 8.36 6.80
C ILE A 236 11.80 8.75 8.24
N LYS A 237 12.34 9.87 8.70
CA LYS A 237 12.04 10.40 10.04
C LYS A 237 10.65 11.03 10.09
N ASP A 238 10.32 11.75 9.03
CA ASP A 238 9.09 12.51 8.90
C ASP A 238 8.71 12.55 7.41
N PHE A 239 7.45 12.24 7.09
CA PHE A 239 6.94 12.40 5.74
C PHE A 239 6.67 13.86 5.37
N ASP A 240 6.47 14.74 6.35
CA ASP A 240 6.24 16.17 6.11
C ASP A 240 7.52 16.86 5.60
N ASP A 241 8.69 16.32 5.96
CA ASP A 241 10.01 16.78 5.50
C ASP A 241 10.51 16.04 4.25
N LEU A 242 9.76 15.06 3.73
CA LEU A 242 10.21 14.23 2.61
C LEU A 242 10.04 14.96 1.28
N ILE A 243 11.07 15.73 0.92
CA ILE A 243 11.12 16.50 -0.33
C ILE A 243 11.12 15.54 -1.53
N SER A 244 10.26 15.80 -2.51
CA SER A 244 10.10 14.98 -3.72
C SER A 244 11.27 15.06 -4.71
N ASP A 245 12.23 15.95 -4.47
CA ASP A 245 13.38 16.24 -5.33
C ASP A 245 14.72 15.67 -4.81
N GLU A 246 14.71 14.92 -3.71
CA GLU A 246 15.92 14.25 -3.21
C GLU A 246 16.36 13.03 -4.03
#